data_AF-A0A4R1CB33-F1
#
_entry.id   AF-A0A4R1CB33-F1
#
_cell.length_a   1.000
_cell.length_b   1.000
_cell.length_c   1.000
_cell.angle_alpha   90.00
_cell.angle_beta   90.00
_cell.angle_gamma   90.00
#
_symmetry.space_group_name_H-M   'P 1'
#
loop_
_entity.id
_entity.type
_entity.pdbx_description
1 polymer ?
#
loop_
_entity_poly.entity_id
_entity_poly.type
_entity_poly.pdbx_seq_one_letter_code
_entity_poly.pdbx_strand_id
1 'polypeptide(L)'
;MGSRESYDEALAQRLALLRAELTGERAAAESARVRAEKSAARSESAAGEPEPPVGDGADAVAVAVLREPGRHASRRFPAVSARLPPGLLTPGAIAVVAVLLALGVGLVAWLTLRAQPQELPMAVPVAGDLATPVVVGGSAGASPAAGASAAPSQVVVHVAGKVRRPGIVVLSPGARVIDAVKAAGGARHGVDLGAINLARLLVDGEQILVGVGPAPGAAAGASAADGAGGAGVDSSGTVNLNTASESQLEELPGVGPVTAAAIVTYREEHGAFASVDQLLDVSGIGEATLAEIAPHATV
;
A
#
# COMPACT_ATOMS: atom_id res chain seq x y z
N MET A 1 64.48 -4.40 20.03
CA MET A 1 63.54 -4.31 21.16
C MET A 1 62.51 -3.17 21.04
N GLY A 2 62.74 -2.08 20.30
CA GLY A 2 61.83 -0.91 20.28
C GLY A 2 60.49 -1.02 19.51
N SER A 3 60.20 -2.12 18.80
CA SER A 3 58.97 -2.24 17.98
C SER A 3 57.73 -2.64 18.79
N ARG A 4 57.89 -3.23 19.98
CA ARG A 4 56.77 -3.62 20.85
C ARG A 4 56.32 -2.46 21.73
N GLU A 5 57.27 -1.69 22.25
CA GLU A 5 56.99 -0.50 23.08
C GLU A 5 56.20 0.57 22.31
N SER A 6 56.53 0.79 21.03
CA SER A 6 55.80 1.73 20.16
C SER A 6 54.36 1.27 19.84
N TYR A 7 54.11 -0.04 19.81
CA TYR A 7 52.77 -0.59 19.58
C TYR A 7 51.89 -0.47 20.83
N ASP A 8 52.45 -0.74 22.00
CA ASP A 8 51.73 -0.60 23.28
C ASP A 8 51.36 0.87 23.55
N GLU A 9 52.25 1.81 23.21
CA GLU A 9 51.98 3.25 23.35
C GLU A 9 50.90 3.74 22.35
N ALA A 10 50.91 3.23 21.12
CA ALA A 10 49.87 3.52 20.13
C ALA A 10 48.50 2.94 20.54
N LEU A 11 48.47 1.73 21.13
CA LEU A 11 47.24 1.13 21.66
C LEU A 11 46.69 1.92 22.85
N ALA A 12 47.55 2.36 23.78
CA ALA A 12 47.13 3.17 24.92
C ALA A 12 46.50 4.50 24.47
N GLN A 13 47.09 5.17 23.47
CA GLN A 13 46.52 6.40 22.90
C GLN A 13 45.19 6.15 22.19
N ARG A 14 45.07 5.05 21.43
CA ARG A 14 43.81 4.71 20.75
C ARG A 14 42.69 4.40 21.74
N LEU A 15 43.00 3.69 22.83
CA LEU A 15 42.03 3.38 23.89
C LEU A 15 41.62 4.63 24.67
N ALA A 16 42.55 5.57 24.92
CA ALA A 16 42.24 6.84 25.57
C ALA A 16 41.26 7.69 24.75
N LEU A 17 41.47 7.75 23.42
CA LEU A 17 40.56 8.45 22.51
C LEU A 17 39.17 7.82 22.49
N LEU A 18 39.08 6.48 22.38
CA LEU A 18 37.81 5.77 22.43
C LEU A 18 37.05 5.97 23.76
N ARG A 19 37.78 6.03 24.87
CA ARG A 19 37.17 6.31 26.18
C ARG A 19 36.61 7.73 26.26
N ALA A 20 37.32 8.73 25.72
CA ALA A 20 36.85 10.11 25.68
C ALA A 20 35.58 10.25 24.81
N GLU A 21 35.55 9.58 23.67
CA GLU A 21 34.40 9.57 22.75
C GLU A 21 33.15 8.97 23.43
N LEU A 22 33.29 7.82 24.11
CA LEU A 22 32.19 7.19 24.86
C LEU A 22 31.69 8.03 26.04
N THR A 23 32.56 8.78 26.72
CA THR A 23 32.12 9.70 27.77
C THR A 23 31.37 10.90 27.22
N GLY A 24 31.76 11.40 26.04
CA GLY A 24 31.05 12.48 25.34
C GLY A 24 29.64 12.05 24.91
N GLU A 25 29.51 10.85 24.33
CA GLU A 25 28.20 10.30 23.94
C GLU A 25 27.27 10.09 25.14
N ARG A 26 27.81 9.62 26.28
CA ARG A 26 27.02 9.46 27.52
C ARG A 26 26.54 10.78 28.09
N ALA A 27 27.38 11.82 28.10
CA ALA A 27 27.00 13.15 28.56
C ALA A 27 25.94 13.80 27.64
N ALA A 28 26.03 13.56 26.32
CA ALA A 28 25.02 14.01 25.36
C ALA A 28 23.67 13.28 25.56
N ALA A 29 23.70 11.97 25.85
CA ALA A 29 22.50 11.20 26.14
C ALA A 29 21.82 11.63 27.46
N GLU A 30 22.61 11.93 28.49
CA GLU A 30 22.10 12.38 29.80
C GLU A 30 21.48 13.78 29.71
N SER A 31 22.12 14.71 28.99
CA SER A 31 21.57 16.05 28.76
C SER A 31 20.29 16.05 27.91
N ALA A 32 20.14 15.11 26.98
CA ALA A 32 18.89 14.90 26.24
C ALA A 32 17.75 14.40 27.14
N ARG A 33 18.05 13.48 28.08
CA ARG A 33 17.06 12.98 29.06
C ARG A 33 16.57 14.07 30.00
N VAL A 34 17.48 14.87 30.56
CA VAL A 34 17.11 15.99 31.44
C VAL A 34 16.25 17.03 30.72
N ARG A 35 16.49 17.26 29.42
CA ARG A 35 15.67 18.17 28.61
C ARG A 35 14.26 17.63 28.36
N ALA A 36 14.13 16.32 28.14
CA ALA A 36 12.84 15.66 27.97
C ALA A 36 12.00 15.70 29.26
N GLU A 37 12.61 15.42 30.41
CA GLU A 37 11.94 15.47 31.71
C GLU A 37 11.46 16.88 32.06
N LYS A 38 12.28 17.91 31.78
CA LYS A 38 11.89 19.32 31.96
C LYS A 38 10.76 19.76 31.02
N SER A 39 10.66 19.16 29.83
CA SER A 39 9.54 19.43 28.92
C SER A 39 8.23 18.77 29.36
N ALA A 40 8.30 17.57 29.95
CA ALA A 40 7.12 16.88 30.51
C ALA A 40 6.56 17.61 31.74
N ALA A 41 7.43 18.07 32.64
CA ALA A 41 7.01 18.86 33.81
C ALA A 41 6.37 20.22 33.42
N ARG A 42 6.71 20.77 32.24
CA ARG A 42 6.11 22.02 31.74
C ARG A 42 4.72 21.81 31.11
N SER A 43 4.40 20.60 30.62
CA SER A 43 3.06 20.30 30.09
C SER A 43 2.04 20.02 31.18
N GLU A 44 2.43 19.51 32.35
CA GLU A 44 1.49 19.23 33.47
C GLU A 44 1.06 20.50 34.23
N SER A 45 1.88 21.56 34.24
CA SER A 45 1.53 22.82 34.92
C SER A 45 0.54 23.71 34.14
N ALA A 46 0.15 23.35 32.92
CA ALA A 46 -0.71 24.16 32.05
C ALA A 46 -2.19 23.72 32.02
N ALA A 47 -2.59 22.74 32.84
CA ALA A 47 -3.98 22.25 32.92
C ALA A 47 -4.55 22.45 34.34
N GLY A 48 -5.02 23.67 34.63
CA GLY A 48 -5.76 23.95 35.85
C GLY A 48 -6.73 25.11 35.63
N GLU A 49 -8.03 24.80 35.50
CA GLU A 49 -9.19 25.35 36.24
C GLU A 49 -10.53 25.15 35.49
N PRO A 50 -11.69 25.13 36.19
CA PRO A 50 -12.68 24.05 36.08
C PRO A 50 -14.02 24.45 35.44
N GLU A 51 -14.80 23.43 35.03
CA GLU A 51 -16.20 23.57 34.59
C GLU A 51 -17.18 23.94 35.71
N PRO A 52 -18.27 24.67 35.37
CA PRO A 52 -19.53 24.64 36.12
C PRO A 52 -20.65 23.87 35.39
N PRO A 53 -21.72 23.45 36.11
CA PRO A 53 -22.50 22.27 35.74
C PRO A 53 -23.79 22.51 34.93
N VAL A 54 -24.25 21.38 34.39
CA VAL A 54 -25.48 21.02 33.66
C VAL A 54 -26.75 21.82 34.04
N GLY A 55 -27.51 22.20 33.00
CA GLY A 55 -28.93 22.54 33.07
C GLY A 55 -29.71 21.91 31.91
N ASP A 56 -30.78 21.19 32.24
CA ASP A 56 -31.74 20.52 31.36
C ASP A 56 -32.48 21.46 30.41
N GLY A 57 -32.93 20.91 29.26
CA GLY A 57 -34.15 21.39 28.60
C GLY A 57 -34.13 21.44 27.07
N ALA A 58 -34.81 20.45 26.48
CA ALA A 58 -35.74 20.53 25.35
C ALA A 58 -35.33 21.15 23.99
N ASP A 59 -35.61 20.37 22.94
CA ASP A 59 -36.11 20.75 21.62
C ASP A 59 -35.40 21.88 20.84
N ALA A 60 -34.63 21.48 19.82
CA ALA A 60 -34.71 22.11 18.49
C ALA A 60 -33.90 21.33 17.44
N VAL A 61 -34.61 20.90 16.39
CA VAL A 61 -34.07 20.46 15.10
C VAL A 61 -33.20 21.60 14.51
N ALA A 62 -31.89 21.38 14.37
CA ALA A 62 -30.98 22.32 13.72
C ALA A 62 -30.66 21.85 12.29
N VAL A 63 -31.40 22.41 11.34
CA VAL A 63 -31.11 22.36 9.91
C VAL A 63 -29.72 22.97 9.66
N ALA A 64 -28.84 22.23 8.99
CA ALA A 64 -27.52 22.71 8.60
C ALA A 64 -27.65 23.83 7.55
N VAL A 65 -27.57 25.09 8.01
CA VAL A 65 -27.46 26.26 7.14
C VAL A 65 -26.04 26.31 6.57
N LEU A 66 -25.92 26.11 5.26
CA LEU A 66 -24.70 26.34 4.50
C LEU A 66 -24.25 27.80 4.70
N ARG A 67 -23.03 27.99 5.23
CA ARG A 67 -22.39 29.30 5.36
C ARG A 67 -21.85 29.71 4.00
N GLU A 68 -22.45 30.71 3.37
CA GLU A 68 -22.00 31.29 2.10
C GLU A 68 -20.51 31.72 2.17
N PRO A 69 -19.68 31.38 1.16
CA PRO A 69 -18.32 31.90 1.09
C PRO A 69 -18.33 33.38 0.71
N GLY A 70 -17.76 34.20 1.59
CA GLY A 70 -17.66 35.66 1.46
C GLY A 70 -16.88 36.13 0.23
N ARG A 71 -17.27 37.34 -0.22
CA ARG A 71 -16.96 38.07 -1.45
C ARG A 71 -15.48 38.49 -1.68
N HIS A 72 -14.50 37.72 -1.21
CA HIS A 72 -13.07 38.09 -1.26
C HIS A 72 -12.13 37.06 -1.91
N ALA A 73 -12.65 36.14 -2.73
CA ALA A 73 -11.83 35.25 -3.56
C ALA A 73 -11.54 35.87 -4.94
N SER A 74 -10.79 36.98 -4.99
CA SER A 74 -10.20 37.45 -6.25
C SER A 74 -8.92 38.25 -6.01
N ARG A 75 -7.82 37.53 -5.79
CA ARG A 75 -6.47 38.08 -5.98
C ARG A 75 -5.66 37.14 -6.87
N ARG A 76 -5.74 37.45 -8.17
CA ARG A 76 -4.65 37.46 -9.18
C ARG A 76 -3.84 36.16 -9.35
N PHE A 77 -4.25 35.36 -10.33
CA PHE A 77 -3.33 34.54 -11.10
C PHE A 77 -2.41 35.45 -11.94
N PRO A 78 -1.07 35.31 -11.91
CA PRO A 78 -0.24 35.93 -12.92
C PRO A 78 -0.46 35.18 -14.24
N ALA A 79 -1.08 35.86 -15.20
CA ALA A 79 -1.09 35.43 -16.59
C ALA A 79 0.36 35.28 -17.05
N VAL A 80 0.78 34.05 -17.33
CA VAL A 80 2.01 33.78 -18.10
C VAL A 80 1.71 34.16 -19.53
N SER A 81 1.76 35.45 -19.83
CA SER A 81 1.86 35.93 -21.20
C SER A 81 3.25 35.56 -21.69
N ALA A 82 3.33 34.44 -22.40
CA ALA A 82 4.49 34.06 -23.20
C ALA A 82 4.72 35.15 -24.25
N ARG A 83 5.55 36.14 -23.92
CA ARG A 83 6.16 37.03 -24.92
C ARG A 83 7.16 36.19 -25.70
N LEU A 84 6.71 35.58 -26.79
CA LEU A 84 7.62 35.19 -27.86
C LEU A 84 8.15 36.50 -28.49
N PRO A 85 9.48 36.70 -28.59
CA PRO A 85 10.03 37.85 -29.29
C PRO A 85 9.72 37.72 -30.81
N PRO A 86 9.11 38.74 -31.45
CA PRO A 86 8.92 38.75 -32.89
C PRO A 86 10.27 39.00 -33.57
N GLY A 87 10.87 37.96 -34.15
CA GLY A 87 12.15 38.09 -34.85
C GLY A 87 12.88 36.80 -35.23
N LEU A 88 12.37 35.62 -34.86
CA LEU A 88 13.06 34.34 -35.10
C LEU A 88 12.44 33.47 -36.21
N LEU A 89 11.74 34.09 -37.16
CA LEU A 89 11.22 33.43 -38.37
C LEU A 89 12.01 33.91 -39.59
N THR A 90 13.33 33.76 -39.56
CA THR A 90 14.07 33.72 -40.83
C THR A 90 13.69 32.42 -41.54
N PRO A 91 13.57 32.41 -42.88
CA PRO A 91 13.23 31.19 -43.62
C PRO A 91 14.20 30.03 -43.32
N GLY A 92 15.44 30.34 -42.92
CA GLY A 92 16.42 29.36 -42.45
C GLY A 92 16.04 28.66 -41.14
N ALA A 93 15.47 29.36 -40.16
CA ALA A 93 15.05 28.74 -38.90
C ALA A 93 13.89 27.75 -39.10
N ILE A 94 12.95 28.08 -40.01
CA ILE A 94 11.84 27.20 -40.39
C ILE A 94 12.38 25.94 -41.09
N ALA A 95 13.37 26.10 -41.97
CA ALA A 95 14.00 24.95 -42.65
C ALA A 95 14.70 24.02 -41.66
N VAL A 96 15.42 24.55 -40.65
CA VAL A 96 16.08 23.72 -39.63
C VAL A 96 15.05 22.97 -38.78
N VAL A 97 13.96 23.61 -38.37
CA VAL A 97 12.89 22.95 -37.62
C VAL A 97 12.21 21.86 -38.45
N ALA A 98 11.97 22.09 -39.75
CA ALA A 98 11.41 21.10 -40.65
C ALA A 98 12.33 19.88 -40.82
N VAL A 99 13.65 20.09 -40.93
CA VAL A 99 14.64 19.01 -41.00
C VAL A 99 14.70 18.22 -39.69
N LEU A 100 14.67 18.90 -38.54
CA LEU A 100 14.65 18.23 -37.24
C LEU A 100 13.38 17.40 -37.02
N LEU A 101 12.22 17.91 -37.46
CA LEU A 101 10.97 17.15 -37.43
C LEU A 101 11.03 15.94 -38.37
N ALA A 102 11.55 16.09 -39.58
CA ALA A 102 11.71 14.99 -40.52
C ALA A 102 12.66 13.89 -39.99
N LEU A 103 13.77 14.29 -39.35
CA LEU A 103 14.69 13.36 -38.68
C LEU A 103 14.02 12.67 -37.48
N GLY A 104 13.22 13.39 -36.71
CA GLY A 104 12.46 12.82 -35.60
C GLY A 104 11.45 11.78 -36.06
N VAL A 105 10.67 12.07 -37.11
CA VAL A 105 9.71 11.13 -37.71
C VAL A 105 10.43 9.91 -38.30
N GLY A 106 11.55 10.12 -38.99
CA GLY A 106 12.38 9.02 -39.52
C GLY A 106 12.93 8.11 -38.42
N LEU A 107 13.36 8.69 -37.29
CA LEU A 107 13.85 7.93 -36.14
C LEU A 107 12.72 7.13 -35.47
N VAL A 108 11.54 7.73 -35.30
CA VAL A 108 10.37 7.03 -34.76
C VAL A 108 9.95 5.88 -35.68
N ALA A 109 9.86 6.13 -37.00
CA ALA A 109 9.54 5.09 -37.99
C ALA A 109 10.59 3.96 -38.02
N TRP A 110 11.87 4.29 -37.82
CA TRP A 110 12.93 3.29 -37.74
C TRP A 110 12.87 2.47 -36.45
N LEU A 111 12.53 3.10 -35.32
CA LEU A 111 12.33 2.41 -34.05
C LEU A 111 11.10 1.50 -34.09
N THR A 112 10.01 1.92 -34.74
CA THR A 112 8.81 1.07 -34.90
C THR A 112 9.07 -0.12 -35.84
N LEU A 113 9.85 0.06 -36.92
CA LEU A 113 10.24 -1.07 -37.78
C LEU A 113 11.21 -2.05 -37.11
N ARG A 114 11.99 -1.59 -36.13
CA ARG A 114 12.89 -2.45 -35.35
C ARG A 114 12.20 -3.16 -34.18
N ALA A 115 11.04 -2.67 -33.75
CA ALA A 115 10.19 -3.36 -32.79
C ALA A 115 9.50 -4.54 -33.49
N GLN A 116 10.23 -5.65 -33.67
CA GLN A 116 9.66 -6.92 -34.09
C GLN A 116 8.66 -7.36 -33.01
N PRO A 117 7.36 -7.50 -33.31
CA PRO A 117 6.39 -8.07 -32.38
C PRO A 117 6.79 -9.52 -32.11
N GLN A 118 7.19 -9.84 -30.87
CA GLN A 118 7.30 -11.23 -30.47
C GLN A 118 5.90 -11.83 -30.43
N GLU A 119 5.61 -12.69 -31.40
CA GLU A 119 4.43 -13.55 -31.34
C GLU A 119 4.69 -14.62 -30.28
N LEU A 120 4.05 -14.46 -29.12
CA LEU A 120 4.00 -15.49 -28.09
C LEU A 120 3.18 -16.67 -28.65
N PRO A 121 3.73 -17.90 -28.73
CA PRO A 121 2.98 -19.03 -29.22
C PRO A 121 1.85 -19.37 -28.23
N MET A 122 0.62 -19.31 -28.73
CA MET A 122 -0.56 -19.85 -28.04
C MET A 122 -0.38 -21.36 -27.86
N ALA A 123 -0.01 -21.78 -26.66
CA ALA A 123 0.01 -23.19 -26.27
C ALA A 123 -1.42 -23.68 -26.07
N VAL A 124 -1.88 -24.51 -27.00
CA VAL A 124 -3.14 -25.26 -26.94
C VAL A 124 -2.98 -26.37 -25.89
N PRO A 125 -3.86 -26.51 -24.88
CA PRO A 125 -3.79 -27.63 -23.95
C PRO A 125 -4.36 -28.88 -24.62
N VAL A 126 -3.50 -29.88 -24.89
CA VAL A 126 -3.97 -31.24 -25.21
C VAL A 126 -4.10 -32.01 -23.91
N ALA A 127 -5.33 -32.44 -23.65
CA ALA A 127 -5.70 -33.29 -22.53
C ALA A 127 -5.19 -34.73 -22.69
N GLY A 128 -4.82 -35.33 -21.54
CA GLY A 128 -4.93 -36.76 -21.27
C GLY A 128 -3.73 -37.63 -21.62
N ASP A 129 -3.08 -38.22 -20.60
CA ASP A 129 -3.33 -39.65 -20.33
C ASP A 129 -2.98 -40.04 -18.89
N LEU A 130 -3.78 -40.95 -18.33
CA LEU A 130 -3.67 -41.50 -16.98
C LEU A 130 -2.76 -42.75 -17.01
N ALA A 131 -1.70 -42.79 -16.20
CA ALA A 131 -1.20 -44.04 -15.58
C ALA A 131 0.00 -43.80 -14.65
N THR A 132 -0.21 -44.03 -13.35
CA THR A 132 0.81 -44.44 -12.37
C THR A 132 1.02 -45.98 -12.49
N PRO A 133 2.18 -46.58 -12.13
CA PRO A 133 2.60 -46.67 -10.72
C PRO A 133 4.11 -46.73 -10.39
N VAL A 134 4.40 -46.26 -9.17
CA VAL A 134 5.33 -46.76 -8.13
C VAL A 134 6.57 -47.57 -8.56
N VAL A 135 7.76 -47.06 -8.19
CA VAL A 135 8.91 -47.89 -7.76
C VAL A 135 9.58 -47.23 -6.55
N VAL A 136 9.82 -48.04 -5.51
CA VAL A 136 10.57 -47.71 -4.28
C VAL A 136 12.00 -48.24 -4.41
N GLY A 137 13.00 -47.44 -4.01
CA GLY A 137 14.25 -47.96 -3.42
C GLY A 137 15.58 -47.39 -3.94
N GLY A 138 16.31 -46.69 -3.07
CA GLY A 138 17.75 -46.94 -2.86
C GLY A 138 18.81 -45.98 -3.45
N SER A 139 19.33 -45.12 -2.56
CA SER A 139 20.71 -44.62 -2.39
C SER A 139 21.61 -44.10 -3.53
N ALA A 140 22.23 -42.96 -3.17
CA ALA A 140 23.58 -42.47 -3.51
C ALA A 140 23.79 -41.74 -4.86
N GLY A 141 23.88 -40.42 -4.74
CA GLY A 141 24.96 -39.64 -5.33
C GLY A 141 24.96 -39.43 -6.84
N ALA A 142 24.15 -38.49 -7.33
CA ALA A 142 24.53 -37.64 -8.46
C ALA A 142 23.69 -36.36 -8.42
N SER A 143 24.38 -35.24 -8.22
CA SER A 143 23.84 -33.91 -8.52
C SER A 143 23.47 -33.86 -10.01
N PRO A 144 22.22 -33.50 -10.38
CA PRO A 144 21.98 -32.89 -11.66
C PRO A 144 22.01 -31.38 -11.45
N ALA A 145 23.09 -30.76 -11.88
CA ALA A 145 23.01 -29.41 -12.42
C ALA A 145 22.06 -29.48 -13.63
N ALA A 146 20.77 -29.25 -13.39
CA ALA A 146 19.80 -28.93 -14.41
C ALA A 146 19.29 -27.54 -14.07
N GLY A 147 19.91 -26.54 -14.69
CA GLY A 147 19.39 -25.18 -14.74
C GLY A 147 18.04 -25.20 -15.43
N ALA A 148 16.99 -25.46 -14.67
CA ALA A 148 15.69 -24.90 -14.96
C ALA A 148 15.87 -23.40 -14.76
N SER A 149 16.14 -22.69 -15.86
CA SER A 149 16.03 -21.24 -15.93
C SER A 149 14.56 -20.93 -15.71
N ALA A 150 14.14 -20.93 -14.44
CA ALA A 150 12.91 -20.29 -14.02
C ALA A 150 13.06 -18.83 -14.43
N ALA A 151 12.26 -18.41 -15.40
CA ALA A 151 12.24 -17.03 -15.86
C ALA A 151 12.16 -16.10 -14.62
N PRO A 152 12.94 -15.02 -14.56
CA PRO A 152 12.91 -14.14 -13.41
C PRO A 152 11.51 -13.51 -13.31
N SER A 153 10.68 -13.99 -12.37
CA SER A 153 9.39 -13.39 -12.06
C SER A 153 9.63 -12.09 -11.29
N GLN A 154 9.77 -10.98 -12.02
CA GLN A 154 9.94 -9.67 -11.42
C GLN A 154 8.64 -9.18 -10.80
N VAL A 155 8.76 -8.45 -9.70
CA VAL A 155 7.65 -7.79 -9.00
C VAL A 155 7.79 -6.29 -9.23
N VAL A 156 6.77 -5.68 -9.84
CA VAL A 156 6.69 -4.27 -10.18
C VAL A 156 5.81 -3.57 -9.15
N VAL A 157 6.37 -2.60 -8.43
CA VAL A 157 5.65 -1.86 -7.39
C VAL A 157 5.80 -0.36 -7.56
N HIS A 158 4.76 0.40 -7.21
CA HIS A 158 4.78 1.85 -7.23
C HIS A 158 5.06 2.40 -5.82
N VAL A 159 6.21 3.04 -5.62
CA VAL A 159 6.56 3.67 -4.34
C VAL A 159 6.27 5.16 -4.41
N ALA A 160 5.29 5.60 -3.63
CA ALA A 160 4.81 6.98 -3.57
C ALA A 160 5.00 7.59 -2.17
N GLY A 161 4.89 8.91 -2.06
CA GLY A 161 4.99 9.64 -0.79
C GLY A 161 6.39 10.20 -0.50
N LYS A 162 6.75 10.29 0.79
CA LYS A 162 7.97 10.96 1.28
C LYS A 162 9.22 10.08 1.16
N VAL A 163 9.47 9.53 -0.01
CA VAL A 163 10.73 8.86 -0.40
C VAL A 163 11.63 9.81 -1.20
N ARG A 164 12.90 9.43 -1.40
CA ARG A 164 13.84 10.25 -2.19
C ARG A 164 13.49 10.25 -3.68
N ARG A 165 13.18 9.08 -4.23
CA ARG A 165 12.85 8.88 -5.65
C ARG A 165 11.52 8.14 -5.78
N PRO A 166 10.37 8.84 -5.70
CA PRO A 166 9.08 8.21 -5.94
C PRO A 166 9.00 7.75 -7.39
N GLY A 167 8.34 6.61 -7.62
CA GLY A 167 8.22 6.00 -8.94
C GLY A 167 8.05 4.49 -8.89
N ILE A 168 8.12 3.87 -10.06
CA ILE A 168 7.99 2.42 -10.23
C ILE A 168 9.35 1.76 -9.98
N VAL A 169 9.36 0.72 -9.16
CA VAL A 169 10.55 -0.08 -8.84
C VAL A 169 10.28 -1.52 -9.24
N VAL A 170 11.26 -2.14 -9.87
CA VAL A 170 11.21 -3.55 -10.27
C VAL A 170 12.17 -4.35 -9.39
N LEU A 171 11.67 -5.38 -8.71
CA LEU A 171 12.40 -6.17 -7.73
C LEU A 171 12.31 -7.66 -8.06
N SER A 172 13.20 -8.44 -7.45
CA SER A 172 13.17 -9.90 -7.49
C SER A 172 11.93 -10.46 -6.78
N PRO A 173 11.46 -11.65 -7.15
CA PRO A 173 10.35 -12.30 -6.45
C PRO A 173 10.73 -12.57 -5.00
N GLY A 174 9.79 -12.33 -4.08
CA GLY A 174 10.01 -12.47 -2.64
C GLY A 174 10.69 -11.25 -1.97
N ALA A 175 10.92 -10.16 -2.70
CA ALA A 175 11.36 -8.90 -2.11
C ALA A 175 10.31 -8.36 -1.12
N ARG A 176 10.78 -7.66 -0.08
CA ARG A 176 9.91 -7.09 0.97
C ARG A 176 9.71 -5.60 0.77
N VAL A 177 8.71 -5.02 1.43
CA VAL A 177 8.42 -3.57 1.40
C VAL A 177 9.65 -2.72 1.71
N ILE A 178 10.50 -3.16 2.65
CA ILE A 178 11.77 -2.48 2.96
C ILE A 178 12.71 -2.37 1.75
N ASP A 179 12.74 -3.37 0.88
CA ASP A 179 13.64 -3.40 -0.29
C ASP A 179 13.13 -2.44 -1.37
N ALA A 180 11.81 -2.32 -1.54
CA ALA A 180 11.21 -1.30 -2.39
C ALA A 180 11.49 0.11 -1.89
N VAL A 181 11.36 0.36 -0.59
CA VAL A 181 11.66 1.68 -0.01
C VAL A 181 13.15 2.01 -0.15
N LYS A 182 14.06 1.04 0.04
CA LYS A 182 15.50 1.22 -0.20
C LYS A 182 15.81 1.51 -1.67
N ALA A 183 15.20 0.77 -2.60
CA ALA A 183 15.36 0.97 -4.03
C ALA A 183 14.81 2.34 -4.49
N ALA A 184 13.76 2.86 -3.84
CA ALA A 184 13.28 4.24 -3.99
C ALA A 184 14.19 5.30 -3.33
N GLY A 185 15.38 4.91 -2.85
CA GLY A 185 16.37 5.79 -2.22
C GLY A 185 16.13 6.03 -0.72
N GLY A 186 15.26 5.25 -0.09
CA GLY A 186 14.91 5.38 1.32
C GLY A 186 13.91 6.50 1.61
N ALA A 187 13.42 6.50 2.84
CA ALA A 187 12.55 7.56 3.35
C ALA A 187 13.31 8.88 3.50
N ARG A 188 12.60 10.01 3.36
CA ARG A 188 13.14 11.34 3.70
C ARG A 188 13.38 11.45 5.20
N HIS A 189 14.21 12.41 5.61
CA HIS A 189 14.50 12.64 7.02
C HIS A 189 13.24 13.00 7.81
N GLY A 190 13.09 12.45 9.01
CA GLY A 190 11.93 12.68 9.88
C GLY A 190 10.63 12.00 9.43
N VAL A 191 10.68 11.09 8.45
CA VAL A 191 9.53 10.29 8.05
C VAL A 191 9.46 9.05 8.92
N ASP A 192 8.34 8.88 9.63
CA ASP A 192 8.06 7.65 10.35
C ASP A 192 7.61 6.55 9.37
N LEU A 193 8.29 5.41 9.45
CA LEU A 193 7.98 4.19 8.70
C LEU A 193 7.22 3.17 9.54
N GLY A 194 7.02 3.42 10.83
CA GLY A 194 6.32 2.52 11.75
C GLY A 194 4.86 2.25 11.37
N ALA A 195 4.24 3.16 10.60
CA ALA A 195 2.89 2.98 10.08
C ALA A 195 2.79 1.93 8.94
N ILE A 196 3.92 1.47 8.39
CA ILE A 196 3.96 0.56 7.24
C ILE A 196 4.61 -0.76 7.67
N ASN A 197 4.01 -1.88 7.29
CA ASN A 197 4.61 -3.19 7.50
C ASN A 197 5.80 -3.41 6.53
N LEU A 198 6.98 -2.94 6.92
CA LEU A 198 8.23 -3.04 6.15
C LEU A 198 8.67 -4.49 5.86
N ALA A 199 8.24 -5.43 6.69
CA ALA A 199 8.59 -6.84 6.57
C ALA A 199 7.67 -7.59 5.61
N ARG A 200 6.54 -7.02 5.18
CA ARG A 200 5.61 -7.69 4.26
C ARG A 200 6.27 -8.02 2.92
N LEU A 201 5.94 -9.18 2.35
CA LEU A 201 6.31 -9.55 0.98
C LEU A 201 5.56 -8.68 -0.02
N LEU A 202 6.24 -8.28 -1.09
CA LEU A 202 5.66 -7.47 -2.15
C LEU A 202 4.81 -8.31 -3.08
N VAL A 203 3.66 -7.75 -3.46
CA VAL A 203 2.80 -8.28 -4.51
C VAL A 203 3.01 -7.44 -5.79
N ASP A 204 2.90 -8.09 -6.95
CA ASP A 204 3.02 -7.39 -8.23
C ASP A 204 1.85 -6.41 -8.43
N GLY A 205 2.15 -5.23 -8.99
CA GLY A 205 1.18 -4.15 -9.17
C GLY A 205 0.83 -3.38 -7.90
N GLU A 206 1.49 -3.64 -6.77
CA GLU A 206 1.18 -3.01 -5.49
C GLU A 206 1.66 -1.55 -5.42
N GLN A 207 0.91 -0.69 -4.71
CA GLN A 207 1.31 0.67 -4.36
C GLN A 207 1.69 0.82 -2.89
N ILE A 208 2.90 1.31 -2.62
CA ILE A 208 3.42 1.59 -1.28
C ILE A 208 3.41 3.11 -1.06
N LEU A 209 2.63 3.58 -0.08
CA LEU A 209 2.60 5.00 0.30
C LEU A 209 3.44 5.23 1.56
N VAL A 210 4.47 6.07 1.43
CA VAL A 210 5.42 6.35 2.51
C VAL A 210 5.15 7.71 3.15
N GLY A 211 4.96 7.74 4.48
CA GLY A 211 4.93 8.99 5.25
C GLY A 211 3.71 9.89 5.01
N VAL A 212 2.65 9.33 4.44
CA VAL A 212 1.29 9.88 4.56
C VAL A 212 0.72 9.34 5.87
N GLY A 213 0.23 10.21 6.75
CA GLY A 213 -0.59 9.73 7.87
C GLY A 213 -1.83 9.04 7.29
N PRO A 214 -2.43 8.07 8.01
CA PRO A 214 -3.68 7.48 7.55
C PRO A 214 -4.67 8.62 7.32
N ALA A 215 -5.12 8.80 6.09
CA ALA A 215 -6.23 9.72 5.86
C ALA A 215 -7.41 9.18 6.69
N PRO A 216 -8.16 10.01 7.42
CA PRO A 216 -9.40 9.57 8.03
C PRO A 216 -10.32 9.11 6.88
N GLY A 217 -10.43 7.79 6.71
CA GLY A 217 -11.16 7.14 5.61
C GLY A 217 -10.33 6.33 4.61
N ALA A 218 -8.99 6.27 4.71
CA ALA A 218 -8.15 5.43 3.83
C ALA A 218 -7.45 4.28 4.61
N ALA A 219 -8.15 3.68 5.56
CA ALA A 219 -7.76 2.42 6.16
C ALA A 219 -8.36 1.24 5.36
N ALA A 220 -7.85 1.01 4.15
CA ALA A 220 -7.98 -0.29 3.44
C ALA A 220 -7.20 -0.22 2.12
N GLY A 221 -5.97 -0.74 2.14
CA GLY A 221 -5.15 -0.88 0.95
C GLY A 221 -3.89 -1.66 1.26
N ALA A 222 -4.00 -2.99 1.14
CA ALA A 222 -2.95 -4.00 1.32
C ALA A 222 -2.64 -4.44 2.77
N SER A 223 -3.67 -5.00 3.43
CA SER A 223 -3.52 -6.21 4.22
C SER A 223 -4.37 -7.30 3.57
N ALA A 224 -3.76 -8.18 2.78
CA ALA A 224 -4.33 -9.46 2.39
C ALA A 224 -3.19 -10.47 2.22
N ALA A 225 -2.87 -11.14 3.33
CA ALA A 225 -2.42 -12.53 3.40
C ALA A 225 -2.07 -12.85 4.86
N ASP A 226 -3.11 -13.14 5.65
CA ASP A 226 -3.28 -14.42 6.37
C ASP A 226 -4.28 -14.27 7.53
N GLY A 227 -5.44 -14.92 7.37
CA GLY A 227 -6.28 -15.46 8.44
C GLY A 227 -7.05 -14.50 9.35
N ALA A 228 -8.22 -14.05 8.90
CA ALA A 228 -9.50 -14.06 9.64
C ALA A 228 -10.48 -12.99 9.09
N GLY A 229 -11.65 -13.45 8.62
CA GLY A 229 -12.93 -12.74 8.58
C GLY A 229 -12.96 -11.33 7.97
N GLY A 230 -13.33 -11.21 6.70
CA GLY A 230 -13.55 -9.89 6.12
C GLY A 230 -13.70 -9.82 4.60
N ALA A 231 -14.29 -10.81 3.95
CA ALA A 231 -14.58 -10.76 2.51
C ALA A 231 -16.09 -10.93 2.30
N GLY A 232 -16.84 -9.88 2.64
CA GLY A 232 -18.29 -9.94 2.54
C GLY A 232 -18.94 -8.59 2.32
N VAL A 233 -18.26 -7.46 2.47
CA VAL A 233 -18.87 -6.14 2.24
C VAL A 233 -18.22 -5.51 1.03
N ASP A 234 -18.98 -5.35 -0.04
CA ASP A 234 -18.53 -4.65 -1.24
C ASP A 234 -18.43 -3.12 -0.98
N SER A 235 -17.84 -2.38 -1.92
CA SER A 235 -17.66 -0.92 -1.79
C SER A 235 -18.97 -0.12 -1.74
N SER A 236 -20.11 -0.78 -1.89
CA SER A 236 -21.47 -0.24 -1.73
C SER A 236 -22.04 -0.41 -0.31
N GLY A 237 -21.35 -1.12 0.58
CA GLY A 237 -21.88 -1.45 1.91
C GLY A 237 -22.91 -2.58 1.87
N THR A 238 -22.95 -3.36 0.80
CA THR A 238 -23.81 -4.54 0.66
C THR A 238 -23.04 -5.82 0.94
N VAL A 239 -23.73 -6.80 1.56
CA VAL A 239 -23.14 -8.06 2.01
C VAL A 239 -23.26 -9.12 0.91
N ASN A 240 -22.15 -9.69 0.47
CA ASN A 240 -22.15 -10.77 -0.52
C ASN A 240 -22.52 -12.11 0.14
N LEU A 241 -23.65 -12.71 -0.23
CA LEU A 241 -24.18 -13.95 0.35
C LEU A 241 -23.28 -15.18 0.10
N ASN A 242 -22.52 -15.17 -0.99
CA ASN A 242 -21.66 -16.30 -1.38
C ASN A 242 -20.30 -16.28 -0.68
N THR A 243 -19.80 -15.10 -0.30
CA THR A 243 -18.46 -14.97 0.31
C THR A 243 -18.50 -14.53 1.78
N ALA A 244 -19.60 -13.95 2.24
CA ALA A 244 -19.72 -13.46 3.61
C ALA A 244 -19.54 -14.58 4.65
N SER A 245 -18.86 -14.22 5.74
CA SER A 245 -18.79 -15.03 6.95
C SER A 245 -20.09 -14.93 7.74
N GLU A 246 -20.33 -15.89 8.63
CA GLU A 246 -21.52 -15.92 9.50
C GLU A 246 -21.72 -14.59 10.24
N SER A 247 -20.65 -14.05 10.83
CA SER A 247 -20.67 -12.75 11.50
C SER A 247 -21.04 -11.57 10.59
N GLN A 248 -20.76 -11.64 9.29
CA GLN A 248 -21.10 -10.59 8.32
C GLN A 248 -22.55 -10.73 7.86
N LEU A 249 -23.08 -11.96 7.83
CA LEU A 249 -24.50 -12.19 7.56
C LEU A 249 -25.36 -11.69 8.72
N GLU A 250 -24.87 -11.76 9.96
CA GLU A 250 -25.54 -11.19 11.15
C GLU A 250 -25.64 -9.65 11.14
N GLU A 251 -24.84 -8.96 10.32
CA GLU A 251 -24.95 -7.49 10.16
C GLU A 251 -26.19 -7.08 9.35
N LEU A 252 -26.84 -8.04 8.67
CA LEU A 252 -28.05 -7.78 7.89
C LEU A 252 -29.28 -7.62 8.79
N PRO A 253 -30.18 -6.67 8.47
CA PRO A 253 -31.40 -6.46 9.24
C PRO A 253 -32.25 -7.73 9.25
N GLY A 254 -32.69 -8.15 10.44
CA GLY A 254 -33.53 -9.34 10.61
C GLY A 254 -32.79 -10.68 10.52
N VAL A 255 -31.46 -10.69 10.34
CA VAL A 255 -30.64 -11.92 10.35
C VAL A 255 -29.97 -12.07 11.72
N GLY A 256 -30.40 -13.09 12.46
CA GLY A 256 -29.74 -13.50 13.71
C GLY A 256 -28.75 -14.64 13.50
N PRO A 257 -28.02 -15.05 14.54
CA PRO A 257 -27.01 -16.12 14.46
C PRO A 257 -27.57 -17.44 13.94
N VAL A 258 -28.82 -17.78 14.30
CA VAL A 258 -29.49 -19.00 13.82
C VAL A 258 -29.75 -18.94 12.32
N THR A 259 -30.20 -17.77 11.83
CA THR A 259 -30.49 -17.56 10.40
C THR A 259 -29.19 -17.47 9.59
N ALA A 260 -28.17 -16.80 10.12
CA ALA A 260 -26.84 -16.73 9.51
C ALA A 260 -26.22 -18.12 9.33
N ALA A 261 -26.27 -18.96 10.37
CA ALA A 261 -25.86 -20.35 10.28
C ALA A 261 -26.64 -21.13 9.21
N ALA A 262 -27.96 -20.94 9.15
CA ALA A 262 -28.81 -21.60 8.14
C ALA A 262 -28.45 -21.18 6.70
N ILE A 263 -28.09 -19.91 6.46
CA ILE A 263 -27.61 -19.43 5.15
C ILE A 263 -26.29 -20.12 4.77
N VAL A 264 -25.36 -20.25 5.71
CA VAL A 264 -24.08 -20.94 5.47
C VAL A 264 -24.31 -22.42 5.17
N THR A 265 -25.15 -23.11 5.94
CA THR A 265 -25.51 -24.51 5.69
C THR A 265 -26.19 -24.68 4.33
N TYR A 266 -27.11 -23.80 3.97
CA TYR A 266 -27.76 -23.83 2.66
C TYR A 266 -26.73 -23.74 1.53
N ARG A 267 -25.73 -22.84 1.65
CA ARG A 267 -24.65 -22.69 0.67
C ARG A 267 -23.78 -23.94 0.55
N GLU A 268 -23.54 -24.64 1.65
CA GLU A 268 -22.76 -25.89 1.66
C GLU A 268 -23.53 -27.05 1.01
N GLU A 269 -24.84 -27.10 1.18
CA GLU A 269 -25.69 -28.19 0.67
C GLU A 269 -26.16 -27.98 -0.78
N HIS A 270 -26.54 -26.74 -1.14
CA HIS A 270 -27.16 -26.40 -2.43
C HIS A 270 -26.18 -25.68 -3.38
N GLY A 271 -25.02 -25.25 -2.87
CA GLY A 271 -24.04 -24.48 -3.61
C GLY A 271 -24.25 -22.96 -3.51
N ALA A 272 -23.56 -22.20 -4.37
CA ALA A 272 -23.66 -20.75 -4.38
C ALA A 272 -25.08 -20.28 -4.73
N PHE A 273 -25.53 -19.21 -4.07
CA PHE A 273 -26.75 -18.50 -4.43
C PHE A 273 -26.61 -17.95 -5.85
N ALA A 274 -27.68 -18.02 -6.65
CA ALA A 274 -27.75 -17.42 -7.98
C ALA A 274 -28.51 -16.08 -7.99
N SER A 275 -29.37 -15.87 -6.99
CA SER A 275 -30.16 -14.65 -6.80
C SER A 275 -30.46 -14.43 -5.33
N VAL A 276 -30.72 -13.18 -4.93
CA VAL A 276 -31.08 -12.84 -3.55
C VAL A 276 -32.39 -13.52 -3.13
N ASP A 277 -33.29 -13.75 -4.08
CA ASP A 277 -34.59 -14.43 -3.85
C ASP A 277 -34.47 -15.86 -3.31
N GLN A 278 -33.34 -16.53 -3.56
CA GLN A 278 -33.09 -17.90 -3.04
C GLN A 278 -32.95 -17.94 -1.51
N LEU A 279 -32.81 -16.79 -0.86
CA LEU A 279 -32.89 -16.71 0.60
C LEU A 279 -34.25 -17.18 1.15
N LEU A 280 -35.33 -17.19 0.35
CA LEU A 280 -36.64 -17.72 0.78
C LEU A 280 -36.62 -19.24 1.02
N ASP A 281 -35.68 -19.96 0.43
CA ASP A 281 -35.52 -21.40 0.65
C ASP A 281 -34.79 -21.71 1.97
N VAL A 282 -34.24 -20.68 2.63
CA VAL A 282 -33.52 -20.81 3.90
C VAL A 282 -34.50 -20.73 5.06
N SER A 283 -34.43 -21.72 5.95
CA SER A 283 -35.25 -21.78 7.17
C SER A 283 -35.05 -20.52 8.04
N GLY A 284 -36.12 -19.75 8.23
CA GLY A 284 -36.13 -18.55 9.09
C GLY A 284 -36.12 -17.22 8.34
N ILE A 285 -36.08 -17.25 7.00
CA ILE A 285 -36.24 -16.06 6.15
C ILE A 285 -37.62 -16.10 5.50
N GLY A 286 -38.45 -15.10 5.79
CA GLY A 286 -39.74 -14.91 5.11
C GLY A 286 -39.70 -13.74 4.13
N GLU A 287 -40.78 -13.54 3.37
CA GLU A 287 -40.91 -12.41 2.42
C GLU A 287 -40.67 -11.05 3.08
N ALA A 288 -41.09 -10.89 4.34
CA ALA A 288 -40.88 -9.66 5.11
C ALA A 288 -39.38 -9.41 5.38
N THR A 289 -38.67 -10.44 5.86
CA THR A 289 -37.22 -10.35 6.13
C THR A 289 -36.43 -10.18 4.85
N LEU A 290 -36.83 -10.86 3.76
CA LEU A 290 -36.18 -10.72 2.47
C LEU A 290 -36.29 -9.28 1.94
N ALA A 291 -37.45 -8.64 2.08
CA ALA A 291 -37.63 -7.25 1.65
C ALA A 291 -36.69 -6.28 2.39
N GLU A 292 -36.38 -6.57 3.66
CA GLU A 292 -35.42 -5.80 4.46
C GLU A 292 -33.96 -6.09 4.08
N ILE A 293 -33.65 -7.34 3.71
CA ILE A 293 -32.28 -7.79 3.37
C ILE A 293 -31.91 -7.43 1.93
N ALA A 294 -32.85 -7.48 0.97
CA ALA A 294 -32.62 -7.25 -0.45
C ALA A 294 -31.83 -5.99 -0.82
N PRO A 295 -32.05 -4.80 -0.19
CA PRO A 295 -31.24 -3.61 -0.48
C PRO A 295 -29.82 -3.68 0.11
N HIS A 296 -29.56 -4.61 1.03
CA HIS A 296 -28.31 -4.74 1.76
C HIS A 296 -27.50 -5.99 1.38
N ALA A 297 -28.00 -6.82 0.46
CA ALA A 297 -27.38 -8.09 0.07
C ALA A 297 -27.10 -8.16 -1.45
N THR A 298 -26.00 -8.81 -1.81
CA THR A 298 -25.63 -9.14 -3.19
C THR A 298 -25.21 -10.61 -3.30
N VAL A 299 -25.17 -11.13 -4.52
CA VAL A 299 -24.74 -12.50 -4.84
C VAL A 299 -23.37 -12.48 -5.51
#